data_AF-A0A2E9QHU2-F1
#
_entry.id   AF-A0A2E9QHU2-F1
#
_cell.length_a   1.000
_cell.length_b   1.000
_cell.length_c   1.000
_cell.angle_alpha   90.00
_cell.angle_beta   90.00
_cell.angle_gamma   90.00
#
_symmetry.space_group_name_H-M   'P 1'
#
loop_
_entity.id
_entity.type
_entity.pdbx_description
1 polymer ?
#
loop_
_entity_poly.entity_id
_entity_poly.type
_entity_poly.pdbx_seq_one_letter_code
_entity_poly.pdbx_strand_id
1 'polypeptide(L)' 'MGLNPYFLQGSQNEQFLVQDLINEQLQTYGVEVYYLPRKVFKTDNIIREVQSSKFDDSFLIE' A
#
# COMPACT_ATOMS: atom_id res chain seq x y z
N MET A 1 -16.12 14.20 -17.91
CA MET A 1 -15.31 12.97 -17.80
C MET A 1 -16.10 11.86 -18.48
N GLY A 2 -15.49 11.14 -19.43
CA GLY A 2 -16.17 10.12 -20.22
C GLY A 2 -16.55 8.93 -19.36
N LEU A 3 -17.79 8.51 -19.45
CA LEU A 3 -18.33 7.36 -18.74
C LEU A 3 -18.01 6.08 -19.53
N ASN A 4 -17.58 5.03 -18.83
CA ASN A 4 -17.22 3.78 -19.50
C ASN A 4 -18.50 3.06 -19.99
N PRO A 5 -18.65 2.80 -21.31
CA PRO A 5 -19.85 2.19 -21.89
C PRO A 5 -20.10 0.74 -21.45
N TYR A 6 -19.11 0.07 -20.83
CA TYR A 6 -19.26 -1.28 -20.29
C TYR A 6 -19.92 -1.33 -18.91
N PHE A 7 -20.16 -0.17 -18.27
CA PHE A 7 -20.75 -0.10 -16.92
C PHE A 7 -22.08 0.66 -16.94
N LEU A 8 -23.09 0.07 -16.29
CA LEU A 8 -24.42 0.63 -16.10
C LEU A 8 -24.46 1.71 -15.01
N GLN A 9 -23.36 1.91 -14.27
CA GLN A 9 -23.13 3.00 -13.30
C GLN A 9 -24.21 3.11 -12.22
N GLY A 10 -24.58 1.99 -11.60
CA GLY A 10 -25.57 2.04 -10.52
C GLY A 10 -25.88 0.72 -9.84
N SER A 11 -25.39 -0.41 -10.34
CA SER A 11 -25.59 -1.70 -9.67
C SER A 11 -24.54 -1.92 -8.58
N GLN A 12 -24.95 -2.52 -7.46
CA GLN A 12 -24.03 -2.81 -6.35
C GLN A 12 -22.93 -3.81 -6.77
N ASN A 13 -23.25 -4.76 -7.65
CA ASN A 13 -22.28 -5.73 -8.16
C ASN A 13 -21.16 -5.05 -8.98
N GLU A 14 -21.47 -3.99 -9.72
CA GLU A 14 -20.45 -3.23 -10.47
C GLU A 14 -19.52 -2.44 -9.54
N GLN A 15 -19.97 -2.03 -8.35
CA GLN A 15 -19.09 -1.34 -7.40
C GLN A 15 -17.96 -2.26 -6.92
N PHE A 16 -18.26 -3.54 -6.69
CA PHE A 16 -17.24 -4.54 -6.36
C PHE A 16 -16.31 -4.80 -7.54
N LEU A 17 -16.85 -4.98 -8.76
CA LEU A 17 -16.05 -5.20 -9.96
C LEU A 17 -15.08 -4.04 -10.24
N VAL A 18 -15.51 -2.80 -10.05
CA VAL A 18 -14.63 -1.62 -10.23
C VAL A 18 -13.49 -1.65 -9.22
N GLN A 19 -13.76 -1.99 -7.96
CA GLN A 19 -12.73 -2.13 -6.94
C GLN A 19 -11.75 -3.27 -7.28
N ASP A 20 -12.26 -4.40 -7.76
CA ASP A 20 -11.43 -5.55 -8.14
C ASP A 20 -10.50 -5.22 -9.31
N LEU A 21 -11.00 -4.53 -10.34
CA LEU A 21 -10.17 -4.07 -11.47
C LEU A 21 -9.10 -3.06 -11.04
N ILE A 22 -9.43 -2.15 -10.12
CA ILE A 22 -8.46 -1.21 -9.55
C ILE A 22 -7.38 -1.96 -8.78
N ASN A 23 -7.76 -2.94 -7.96
CA ASN A 23 -6.82 -3.76 -7.21
C ASN A 23 -5.91 -4.56 -8.14
N GLU A 24 -6.47 -5.19 -9.18
CA GLU A 24 -5.71 -5.94 -10.17
C GLU A 24 -4.73 -5.03 -10.94
N GLN A 25 -5.17 -3.83 -11.32
CA GLN A 25 -4.31 -2.86 -11.99
C GLN A 25 -3.16 -2.40 -11.08
N LEU A 26 -3.44 -2.14 -9.79
CA LEU A 26 -2.41 -1.80 -8.81
C LEU A 26 -1.47 -2.97 -8.52
N GLN A 27 -1.90 -4.22 -8.64
CA GLN A 27 -1.01 -5.37 -8.49
C GLN A 27 -0.16 -5.63 -9.74
N THR A 28 -0.75 -5.45 -10.93
CA THR A 28 -0.09 -5.75 -12.22
C THR A 28 0.82 -4.61 -12.67
N TYR A 29 0.43 -3.37 -12.40
CA TYR A 29 1.13 -2.16 -12.86
C TYR A 29 1.53 -1.22 -11.72
N GLY A 30 1.21 -1.54 -10.46
CA GLY A 30 1.63 -0.73 -9.32
C GLY A 30 3.13 -0.68 -9.23
N VAL A 31 3.64 0.54 -9.30
CA VAL A 31 5.04 0.92 -9.43
C VAL A 31 5.82 0.62 -8.15
N GLU A 32 7.06 0.16 -8.32
CA GLU A 32 8.19 0.06 -7.39
C GLU A 32 7.80 0.03 -5.90
N VAL A 33 7.62 -1.18 -5.38
CA VAL A 33 7.33 -1.38 -3.96
C VAL A 33 8.64 -1.30 -3.18
N TYR A 34 8.81 -0.20 -2.43
CA TYR A 34 9.95 -0.06 -1.54
C TYR A 34 9.65 -0.63 -0.14
N TYR A 35 10.45 -1.61 0.28
CA TYR A 35 10.56 -2.01 1.67
C TYR A 35 11.26 -0.93 2.49
N LEU A 36 10.60 -0.46 3.54
CA LEU A 36 11.19 0.45 4.52
C LEU A 36 11.33 -0.27 5.87
N PRO A 37 12.47 -0.90 6.17
CA PRO A 37 12.65 -1.57 7.45
C PRO A 37 12.70 -0.57 8.59
N ARG A 38 12.01 -0.94 9.67
CA ARG A 38 12.07 -0.22 10.94
C ARG A 38 13.43 -0.45 11.60
N LYS A 39 14.26 0.60 11.71
CA LYS A 39 15.48 0.57 12.53
C LYS A 39 15.22 1.12 13.92
N VAL A 40 15.63 0.38 14.95
CA VAL A 40 15.52 0.77 16.35
C VAL A 40 16.89 1.30 16.80
N PHE A 41 16.97 2.60 17.09
CA PHE A 41 18.24 3.26 17.41
C PHE A 41 18.52 3.29 18.91
N LYS A 42 17.48 3.41 19.73
CA LYS A 42 17.62 3.54 21.17
C LYS A 42 16.56 2.71 21.86
N THR A 43 17.03 1.73 22.60
CA THR A 43 16.21 0.89 23.47
C THR A 43 16.57 1.24 24.91
N ASP A 44 15.57 1.50 25.75
CA ASP A 44 15.84 1.88 27.13
C ASP A 44 16.39 0.69 27.93
N ASN A 45 17.42 0.89 28.76
CA ASN A 45 18.13 -0.23 29.41
C ASN A 45 17.29 -0.94 30.48
N ILE A 46 16.25 -0.27 31.00
CA ILE A 46 15.47 -0.73 32.16
C ILE A 46 14.20 -1.48 31.74
N ILE A 47 13.44 -0.95 30.77
CA ILE A 47 12.14 -1.51 30.34
C ILE A 47 12.22 -2.05 28.90
N ARG A 48 13.36 -1.90 28.22
CA ARG A 48 13.56 -2.27 26.81
C ARG A 48 12.56 -1.61 25.85
N GLU A 49 12.07 -0.44 26.20
CA GLU A 49 11.12 0.30 25.37
C GLU A 49 11.83 0.99 24.20
N VAL A 50 11.21 0.97 23.03
CA VAL A 50 11.74 1.60 21.82
C VAL A 50 11.48 3.10 21.88
N GLN A 51 12.48 3.87 22.33
CA GLN A 51 12.38 5.32 22.54
C GLN A 51 12.42 6.10 21.21
N SER A 52 13.14 5.59 20.22
CA SER A 52 13.22 6.23 18.90
C SER A 52 13.44 5.20 17.80
N SER A 53 12.71 5.37 16.71
CA SER A 53 12.80 4.54 15.52
C SER A 53 12.79 5.43 14.29
N LYS A 54 13.63 5.10 13.30
CA LYS A 54 13.74 5.84 12.04
C LYS A 54 13.62 4.86 10.87
N PHE A 55 13.02 5.34 9.79
CA PHE A 55 12.89 4.64 8.50
C PHE A 55 13.81 5.35 7.51
N ASP A 56 15.09 4.98 7.49
CA ASP A 56 16.14 5.68 6.72
C ASP A 56 16.59 4.92 5.48
N ASP A 57 16.25 3.63 5.38
CA ASP A 57 16.60 2.79 4.25
C ASP A 57 15.35 2.44 3.46
N SER A 58 15.46 2.44 2.14
CA SER A 58 14.49 1.87 1.23
C SER A 58 15.16 0.78 0.40
N PHE A 59 14.54 -0.40 0.34
CA PHE A 59 14.97 -1.51 -0.51
C PHE A 59 13.87 -1.79 -1.52
N LEU A 60 14.21 -1.85 -2.79
CA LEU A 60 13.25 -2.18 -3.83
C LEU A 60 12.91 -3.67 -3.72
N ILE A 61 11.62 -4.00 -3.50
CA ILE A 61 11.14 -5.38 -3.43
C ILE A 61 10.82 -5.91 -4.83
N GLU A 62 10.24 -5.07 -5.68
CA GLU A 62 10.05 -5.23 -7.13
C GLU A 62 9.46 -3.93 -7.67
#